data_AF-R7U9I4-F1
#
_entry.id   AF-R7U9I4-F1
#
_cell.length_a   1.000
_cell.length_b   1.000
_cell.length_c   1.000
_cell.angle_alpha   90.00
_cell.angle_beta   90.00
_cell.angle_gamma   90.00
#
_symmetry.space_group_name_H-M   'P 1'
#
loop_
_entity.id
_entity.type
_entity.pdbx_description
1 polymer ?
#
loop_
_entity_poly.entity_id
_entity_poly.type
_entity_poly.pdbx_seq_one_letter_code
_entity_poly.pdbx_strand_id
1 'polypeptide(L)'
;MKSYFAFVLLAAVFFYDVSAAPQREGVDCTDKEDGVYGWGCWSYTLCTAGEGELIECDDDFVFDEEYMQCRYHLLVGPPCGSYRDCTGMEDGRYADHHVNCTAFYTCNGGIFFGHNPCNP
;
A
#
# COMPACT_ATOMS: atom_id res chain seq x y z
N MET A 1 38.50 -32.86 34.76
CA MET A 1 39.34 -31.68 35.13
C MET A 1 39.16 -30.66 34.00
N LYS A 2 38.72 -29.41 34.10
CA LYS A 2 38.13 -28.48 35.12
C LYS A 2 37.25 -27.49 34.31
N SER A 3 36.17 -26.84 34.75
CA SER A 3 35.30 -26.92 35.94
C SER A 3 33.93 -26.27 35.59
N TYR A 4 32.93 -26.32 36.48
CA TYR A 4 31.63 -25.66 36.32
C TYR A 4 31.67 -24.18 36.75
N PHE A 5 30.91 -23.30 36.07
CA PHE A 5 30.23 -22.04 36.48
C PHE A 5 29.83 -21.28 35.19
N ALA A 6 28.70 -20.60 35.00
CA ALA A 6 27.33 -20.67 35.57
C ALA A 6 26.40 -19.74 34.74
N PHE A 7 25.12 -19.67 35.14
CA PHE A 7 24.09 -18.68 34.72
C PHE A 7 23.54 -18.75 33.28
N VAL A 8 22.41 -19.45 33.18
CA VAL A 8 21.12 -18.91 32.73
C VAL A 8 21.17 -17.55 31.99
N LEU A 9 20.80 -17.57 30.71
CA LEU A 9 19.65 -16.80 30.22
C LEU A 9 19.15 -17.44 28.91
N LEU A 10 17.88 -17.87 28.93
CA LEU A 10 17.16 -18.26 27.73
C LEU A 10 16.86 -16.99 26.91
N ALA A 11 17.86 -16.51 26.18
CA ALA A 11 17.62 -15.66 25.03
C ALA A 11 17.01 -16.52 23.92
N ALA A 12 15.75 -16.93 24.12
CA ALA A 12 14.88 -17.22 23.00
C ALA A 12 14.78 -15.91 22.22
N VAL A 13 15.64 -15.78 21.20
CA VAL A 13 15.48 -14.77 20.18
C VAL A 13 14.19 -15.17 19.46
N PHE A 14 13.07 -14.65 19.98
CA PHE A 14 11.85 -14.56 19.22
C PHE A 14 12.21 -13.68 18.04
N PHE A 15 12.55 -14.33 16.92
CA PHE A 15 12.37 -13.73 15.62
C PHE A 15 10.87 -13.52 15.51
N TYR A 16 10.41 -12.37 16.02
CA TYR A 16 9.10 -11.86 15.70
C TYR A 16 9.17 -11.64 14.19
N ASP A 17 8.56 -12.55 13.44
CA ASP A 17 8.26 -12.36 12.04
C ASP A 17 7.42 -11.08 11.97
N VAL A 18 8.10 -9.96 11.70
CA VAL A 18 7.41 -8.70 11.45
C VAL A 18 6.70 -8.93 10.14
N SER A 19 5.40 -9.22 10.22
CA SER A 19 4.56 -9.30 9.04
C SER A 19 4.70 -7.96 8.35
N ALA A 20 5.32 -7.97 7.18
CA ALA A 20 5.48 -6.78 6.37
C ALA A 20 4.09 -6.42 5.83
N ALA A 21 3.32 -5.70 6.65
CA ALA A 21 2.10 -5.05 6.21
C ALA A 21 2.44 -4.27 4.94
N PRO A 22 1.66 -4.43 3.85
CA PRO A 22 1.99 -3.83 2.57
C PRO A 22 2.18 -2.32 2.75
N GLN A 23 3.41 -1.85 2.54
CA GLN A 23 3.76 -0.44 2.68
C GLN A 23 2.90 0.36 1.69
N ARG A 24 2.02 1.21 2.22
CA ARG A 24 1.32 2.25 1.44
C ARG A 24 2.35 3.34 1.14
N GLU A 25 3.13 3.11 0.08
CA GLU A 25 4.18 4.04 -0.35
C GLU A 25 3.56 5.37 -0.81
N GLY A 26 4.12 6.48 -0.34
CA GLY A 26 3.79 7.83 -0.79
C GLY A 26 4.73 8.31 -1.88
N VAL A 27 4.50 9.52 -2.39
CA VAL A 27 5.34 10.18 -3.37
C VAL A 27 6.45 10.98 -2.69
N ASP A 28 7.69 10.89 -3.19
CA ASP A 28 8.78 11.78 -2.77
C ASP A 28 8.52 13.20 -3.28
N CYS A 29 8.39 14.14 -2.33
CA CYS A 29 8.09 15.55 -2.58
C CYS A 29 9.32 16.44 -2.76
N THR A 30 10.54 15.92 -2.58
CA THR A 30 11.78 16.73 -2.52
C THR A 30 11.99 17.63 -3.75
N ASP A 31 11.68 17.10 -4.94
CA ASP A 31 11.76 17.79 -6.24
C ASP A 31 10.36 17.99 -6.87
N LYS A 32 9.32 18.17 -6.05
CA LYS A 32 7.92 18.40 -6.49
C LYS A 32 7.47 19.84 -6.23
N GLU A 33 6.47 20.28 -6.97
CA GLU A 33 5.73 21.49 -6.66
C GLU A 33 4.70 21.20 -5.55
N ASP A 34 4.22 22.25 -4.87
CA ASP A 34 3.13 22.09 -3.88
C ASP A 34 1.86 21.61 -4.59
N GLY A 35 1.28 20.49 -4.14
CA GLY A 35 0.17 19.86 -4.83
C GLY A 35 -0.15 18.44 -4.37
N VAL A 36 -1.17 17.85 -4.97
CA VAL A 36 -1.60 16.46 -4.72
C VAL A 36 -0.97 15.53 -5.75
N TYR A 37 -0.50 14.37 -5.31
CA TYR A 37 0.12 13.35 -6.15
C TYR A 37 -0.39 11.95 -5.78
N GLY A 38 -0.95 11.21 -6.74
CA GLY A 38 -1.37 9.83 -6.53
C GLY A 38 -0.21 8.84 -6.69
N TRP A 39 -0.13 7.84 -5.81
CA TRP A 39 0.72 6.64 -5.99
C TRP A 39 -0.11 5.33 -6.00
N GLY A 40 -1.37 5.39 -5.63
CA GLY A 40 -2.29 4.26 -5.67
C GLY A 40 -3.71 4.73 -5.46
N CYS A 41 -4.66 3.81 -5.60
CA CYS A 41 -6.08 4.17 -5.54
C CYS A 41 -6.61 4.35 -4.10
N TRP A 42 -5.84 4.01 -3.07
CA TRP A 42 -6.26 4.09 -1.66
C TRP A 42 -5.68 5.29 -0.89
N SER A 43 -4.75 6.03 -1.49
CA SER A 43 -4.10 7.17 -0.85
C SER A 43 -3.42 8.07 -1.87
N TYR A 44 -3.30 9.35 -1.52
CA TYR A 44 -2.49 10.31 -2.25
C TYR A 44 -1.51 11.00 -1.30
N THR A 45 -0.51 11.66 -1.85
CA THR A 45 0.43 12.50 -1.11
C THR A 45 0.13 13.96 -1.38
N LEU A 46 -0.06 14.76 -0.33
CA LEU A 46 -0.06 16.21 -0.40
C LEU A 46 1.38 16.69 -0.17
N CYS A 47 2.02 17.22 -1.21
CA CYS A 47 3.31 17.89 -1.09
C CYS A 47 3.11 19.35 -0.66
N THR A 48 3.90 19.81 0.31
CA THR A 48 3.95 21.21 0.74
C THR A 48 5.36 21.56 1.21
N ALA A 49 6.00 22.53 0.55
CA ALA A 49 7.37 22.98 0.79
C ALA A 49 8.43 21.84 0.78
N GLY A 50 8.22 20.82 -0.06
CA GLY A 50 9.09 19.64 -0.20
C GLY A 50 8.78 18.49 0.77
N GLU A 51 7.91 18.70 1.76
CA GLU A 51 7.44 17.65 2.69
C GLU A 51 6.16 16.98 2.16
N GLY A 52 6.01 15.67 2.37
CA GLY A 52 4.87 14.90 1.89
C GLY A 52 3.98 14.35 3.01
N GLU A 53 2.70 14.71 3.01
CA GLU A 53 1.67 14.13 3.88
C GLU A 53 0.89 13.04 3.13
N LEU A 54 0.89 11.80 3.62
CA LEU A 54 0.09 10.71 3.07
C LEU A 54 -1.36 10.84 3.57
N ILE A 55 -2.28 11.14 2.66
CA ILE A 55 -3.72 11.14 2.91
C ILE A 55 -4.31 9.81 2.43
N GLU A 56 -4.81 9.02 3.37
CA GLU A 56 -5.55 7.80 3.08
C GLU A 56 -7.02 8.11 2.79
N CYS A 57 -7.63 7.38 1.86
CA CYS A 57 -9.07 7.45 1.64
C CYS A 57 -9.81 6.58 2.65
N ASP A 58 -10.97 7.06 3.11
CA ASP A 58 -11.92 6.26 3.92
C ASP A 58 -12.42 5.03 3.15
N ASP A 59 -13.02 4.08 3.87
CA ASP A 59 -13.70 2.92 3.28
C ASP A 59 -14.70 3.34 2.17
N ASP A 60 -14.73 2.59 1.07
CA ASP A 60 -15.46 2.90 -0.18
C ASP A 60 -15.02 4.17 -0.96
N PHE A 61 -13.98 4.89 -0.52
CA PHE A 61 -13.40 6.00 -1.27
C PHE A 61 -12.06 5.61 -1.90
N VAL A 62 -11.78 6.18 -3.07
CA VAL A 62 -10.55 5.97 -3.82
C VAL A 62 -10.04 7.30 -4.40
N PHE A 63 -8.74 7.40 -4.66
CA PHE A 63 -8.16 8.57 -5.30
C PHE A 63 -8.71 8.74 -6.72
N ASP A 64 -9.20 9.95 -7.01
CA ASP A 64 -9.66 10.38 -8.33
C ASP A 64 -8.70 11.43 -8.89
N GLU A 65 -7.98 11.06 -9.95
CA GLU A 65 -6.99 11.91 -10.63
C GLU A 65 -7.63 13.07 -11.43
N GLU A 66 -8.91 13.01 -11.80
CA GLU A 66 -9.59 14.15 -12.45
C GLU A 66 -9.87 15.27 -11.43
N TYR A 67 -10.15 14.89 -10.17
CA TYR A 67 -10.56 15.82 -9.10
C TYR A 67 -9.48 16.02 -8.01
N MET A 68 -8.34 15.33 -8.13
CA MET A 68 -7.20 15.37 -7.22
C MET A 68 -7.58 15.17 -5.73
N GLN A 69 -8.50 14.24 -5.45
CA GLN A 69 -9.01 13.96 -4.10
C GLN A 69 -9.61 12.57 -3.99
N CYS A 70 -9.86 12.09 -2.76
CA CYS A 70 -10.63 10.87 -2.53
C CYS A 70 -12.11 11.08 -2.92
N ARG A 71 -12.67 10.18 -3.75
CA ARG A 71 -14.09 10.18 -4.15
C ARG A 71 -14.66 8.78 -4.06
N TYR A 72 -15.98 8.68 -3.93
CA TYR A 72 -16.69 7.41 -3.82
C TYR A 72 -16.43 6.52 -5.05
N HIS A 73 -16.01 5.27 -4.83
CA HIS A 73 -15.40 4.43 -5.86
C HIS A 73 -16.25 4.21 -7.12
N LEU A 74 -17.60 4.17 -7.00
CA LEU A 74 -18.50 4.02 -8.16
C LEU A 74 -18.57 5.27 -9.06
N LEU A 75 -17.97 6.39 -8.67
CA LEU A 75 -17.88 7.62 -9.47
C LEU A 75 -16.53 7.79 -10.17
N VAL A 76 -15.56 6.91 -9.89
CA VAL A 76 -14.18 7.01 -10.39
C VAL A 76 -13.97 6.03 -11.55
N GLY A 77 -13.18 6.43 -12.55
CA GLY A 77 -12.84 5.56 -13.69
C GLY A 77 -11.87 4.41 -13.32
N PRO A 78 -11.69 3.41 -14.20
CA PRO A 78 -10.60 2.46 -14.06
C PRO A 78 -9.23 3.16 -14.17
N PRO A 79 -8.19 2.72 -13.43
CA PRO A 79 -8.21 1.54 -12.57
C PRO A 79 -8.91 1.76 -11.22
N CYS A 80 -8.93 2.97 -10.65
CA CYS A 80 -9.29 3.16 -9.24
C CYS A 80 -10.75 2.85 -8.86
N GLY A 81 -11.71 3.07 -9.75
CA GLY A 81 -13.10 2.62 -9.55
C GLY A 81 -13.34 1.12 -9.81
N SER A 82 -12.31 0.35 -10.19
CA SER A 82 -12.43 -1.10 -10.38
C SER A 82 -12.22 -1.86 -9.07
N TYR A 83 -13.06 -2.87 -8.85
CA TYR A 83 -12.93 -3.84 -7.77
C TYR A 83 -12.40 -5.18 -8.29
N ARG A 84 -11.54 -5.87 -7.51
CA ARG A 84 -11.15 -7.26 -7.77
C ARG A 84 -11.51 -8.10 -6.54
N ASP A 85 -12.13 -9.25 -6.78
CA ASP A 85 -12.49 -10.16 -5.70
C ASP A 85 -11.27 -10.98 -5.25
N CYS A 86 -10.82 -10.76 -4.02
CA CYS A 86 -9.72 -11.49 -3.40
C CYS A 86 -10.18 -12.77 -2.65
N THR A 87 -11.47 -13.14 -2.71
CA THR A 87 -12.01 -14.31 -2.01
C THR A 87 -11.34 -15.60 -2.45
N GLY A 88 -10.60 -16.24 -1.54
CA GLY A 88 -9.87 -17.48 -1.82
C GLY A 88 -8.58 -17.31 -2.62
N MET A 89 -8.13 -16.06 -2.84
CA MET A 89 -6.78 -15.77 -3.33
C MET A 89 -5.77 -15.86 -2.18
N GLU A 90 -4.51 -16.12 -2.51
CA GLU A 90 -3.41 -16.02 -1.55
C GLU A 90 -3.08 -14.54 -1.27
N ASP A 91 -2.32 -14.28 -0.20
CA ASP A 91 -1.82 -12.93 0.08
C ASP A 91 -0.70 -12.57 -0.91
N GLY A 92 -0.84 -11.45 -1.63
CA GLY A 92 0.14 -11.09 -2.66
C GLY A 92 -0.26 -9.94 -3.57
N ARG A 93 0.66 -9.58 -4.48
CA ARG A 93 0.44 -8.60 -5.55
C ARG A 93 0.11 -9.34 -6.86
N TYR A 94 -0.96 -8.94 -7.51
CA TYR A 94 -1.52 -9.56 -8.71
C TYR A 94 -1.56 -8.56 -9.87
N ALA A 95 -1.03 -8.94 -11.03
CA ALA A 95 -1.14 -8.13 -12.24
C ALA A 95 -2.61 -8.04 -12.68
N ASP A 96 -3.11 -6.84 -12.98
CA ASP A 96 -4.49 -6.69 -13.42
C ASP A 96 -4.63 -6.75 -14.95
N HIS A 97 -4.97 -7.94 -15.43
CA HIS A 97 -5.22 -8.20 -16.84
C HIS A 97 -6.44 -7.44 -17.40
N HIS A 98 -7.37 -6.96 -16.57
CA HIS A 98 -8.55 -6.21 -17.03
C HIS A 98 -8.22 -4.77 -17.44
N VAL A 99 -7.13 -4.20 -16.93
CA VAL A 99 -6.60 -2.88 -17.34
C VAL A 99 -5.33 -3.02 -18.17
N ASN A 100 -5.22 -4.11 -18.95
CA ASN A 100 -4.08 -4.37 -19.84
C ASN A 100 -2.71 -4.37 -19.13
N CYS A 101 -2.66 -4.83 -17.86
CA CYS A 101 -1.46 -4.87 -17.03
C CYS A 101 -0.79 -3.51 -16.74
N THR A 102 -1.51 -2.38 -16.89
CA THR A 102 -0.98 -1.05 -16.50
C THR A 102 -0.96 -0.83 -14.98
N ALA A 103 -1.69 -1.68 -14.24
CA ALA A 103 -1.74 -1.70 -12.78
C ALA A 103 -1.60 -3.12 -12.23
N PHE A 104 -1.24 -3.21 -10.96
CA PHE A 104 -1.42 -4.38 -10.11
C PHE A 104 -2.43 -4.08 -9.00
N TYR A 105 -2.88 -5.09 -8.29
CA TYR A 105 -3.65 -4.97 -7.05
C TYR A 105 -3.04 -5.86 -5.97
N THR A 106 -3.31 -5.54 -4.70
CA THR A 106 -2.84 -6.37 -3.57
C THR A 106 -4.04 -7.06 -2.93
N CYS A 107 -3.93 -8.36 -2.69
CA CYS A 107 -4.83 -9.11 -1.80
C CYS A 107 -4.12 -9.36 -0.47
N ASN A 108 -4.82 -9.17 0.65
CA ASN A 108 -4.35 -9.59 1.97
C ASN A 108 -5.54 -10.00 2.84
N GLY A 109 -5.52 -11.21 3.42
CA GLY A 109 -6.62 -11.76 4.21
C GLY A 109 -7.93 -11.92 3.43
N GLY A 110 -7.87 -12.02 2.10
CA GLY A 110 -9.04 -12.00 1.21
C GLY A 110 -9.64 -10.60 0.95
N ILE A 111 -9.00 -9.53 1.42
CA ILE A 111 -9.39 -8.14 1.20
C ILE A 111 -8.60 -7.57 0.01
N PHE A 112 -9.27 -6.79 -0.83
CA PHE A 112 -8.70 -6.06 -1.97
C PHE A 112 -8.19 -4.68 -1.54
N PHE A 113 -6.89 -4.42 -1.72
CA PHE A 113 -6.20 -3.20 -1.28
C PHE A 113 -6.13 -2.10 -2.36
N GLY A 114 -7.08 -2.09 -3.30
CA GLY A 114 -7.09 -1.16 -4.42
C GLY A 114 -6.06 -1.51 -5.52
N HIS A 115 -6.01 -0.66 -6.54
CA HIS A 115 -5.03 -0.74 -7.61
C HIS A 115 -3.82 0.18 -7.33
N ASN A 116 -2.66 -0.23 -7.82
CA ASN A 116 -1.42 0.54 -7.85
C ASN A 116 -0.84 0.54 -9.28
N PRO A 117 -0.24 1.65 -9.74
CA PRO A 117 0.48 1.67 -11.01
C PRO A 117 1.64 0.69 -10.96
N CYS A 118 1.94 0.06 -12.09
CA CYS A 118 3.20 -0.68 -12.22
C CYS A 118 4.38 0.31 -12.15
N ASN A 119 5.37 0.01 -11.31
CA ASN A 119 6.62 0.78 -11.31
C ASN A 119 7.31 0.60 -12.68
N PRO A 120 7.72 1.69 -13.36
CA PRO A 120 8.39 1.63 -14.67
C PRO A 120 9.79 1.01 -14.63
#